data_AF-A0A507EHA7-F1
#
_entry.id   AF-A0A507EHA7-F1
#
_cell.length_a   1.000
_cell.length_b   1.000
_cell.length_c   1.000
_cell.angle_alpha   90.00
_cell.angle_beta   90.00
_cell.angle_gamma   90.00
#
_symmetry.space_group_name_H-M   'P 1'
#
loop_
_entity.id
_entity.type
_entity.pdbx_description
1 polymer ?
#
loop_
_entity_poly.entity_id
_entity_poly.type
_entity_poly.pdbx_seq_one_letter_code
_entity_poly.pdbx_strand_id
1 'polypeptide(L)'
;MAVLSRNLFQSIIVAISSVLFALWAQDISSPWIRLLFYAEAAVQALLSLSGFINNGSRGNKGFLYHEHGNVHLHNLIAINTGILVTIRLCLVFPVQYHEKRAVPVVAAGMLLRHLKFQQAFGILILVNLIWAWVDQSLAVALYSVNCAAGSLLKGRFPSWAAEIVNIALWFFMKRDFS
;
A
#
# COMPACT_ATOMS: atom_id res chain seq x y z
N MET A 1 4.71 30.86 13.65
CA MET A 1 4.96 29.67 12.80
C MET A 1 3.69 28.86 12.76
N ALA A 2 3.07 28.72 11.59
CA ALA A 2 1.87 27.90 11.44
C ALA A 2 2.24 26.44 11.70
N VAL A 3 1.65 25.84 12.72
CA VAL A 3 1.78 24.41 13.00
C VAL A 3 1.15 23.68 11.80
N LEU A 4 1.99 23.07 10.97
CA LEU A 4 1.53 22.21 9.88
C LEU A 4 0.58 21.17 10.49
N SER A 5 -0.65 21.05 9.99
CA SER A 5 -1.58 20.07 10.54
C SER A 5 -0.95 18.68 10.43
N ARG A 6 -1.13 17.83 11.45
CA ARG A 6 -0.60 16.46 11.47
C ARG A 6 -0.98 15.66 10.23
N ASN A 7 -2.17 15.94 9.67
CA ASN A 7 -2.68 15.32 8.44
C ASN A 7 -1.90 15.78 7.19
N LEU A 8 -1.57 17.06 7.11
CA LEU A 8 -0.76 17.61 6.01
C LEU A 8 0.66 17.04 6.03
N PHE A 9 1.28 16.98 7.21
CA PHE A 9 2.61 16.37 7.37
C PHE A 9 2.63 14.90 6.90
N GLN A 10 1.63 14.12 7.33
CA GLN A 10 1.48 12.73 6.93
C GLN A 10 1.25 12.58 5.42
N SER A 11 0.42 13.45 4.82
CA SER A 11 0.16 13.42 3.38
C SER A 11 1.41 13.70 2.54
N ILE A 12 2.30 14.58 3.03
CA ILE A 12 3.60 14.85 2.39
C ILE A 12 4.51 13.61 2.45
N ILE A 13 4.60 12.94 3.59
CA ILE A 13 5.41 11.71 3.72
C ILE A 13 4.90 10.62 2.76
N VAL A 14 3.59 10.45 2.69
CA VAL A 14 2.91 9.51 1.77
C VAL A 14 3.10 9.92 0.29
N ALA A 15 3.17 11.22 -0.02
CA ALA A 15 3.50 11.68 -1.37
C ALA A 15 4.95 11.34 -1.74
N ILE A 16 5.89 11.56 -0.81
CA ILE A 16 7.30 11.22 -1.00
C ILE A 16 7.48 9.70 -1.18
N SER A 17 6.78 8.87 -0.40
CA SER A 17 6.86 7.41 -0.56
C SER A 17 6.41 6.97 -1.96
N SER A 18 5.38 7.60 -2.52
CA SER A 18 4.92 7.29 -3.88
C SER A 18 6.00 7.52 -4.94
N VAL A 19 6.73 8.64 -4.85
CA VAL A 19 7.83 8.97 -5.77
C VAL A 19 8.99 8.00 -5.58
N LEU A 20 9.37 7.71 -4.32
CA LEU A 20 10.45 6.77 -4.02
C LEU A 20 10.15 5.39 -4.59
N PHE A 21 8.93 4.87 -4.41
CA PHE A 21 8.56 3.55 -4.89
C PHE A 21 8.57 3.48 -6.43
N ALA A 22 8.11 4.53 -7.11
CA ALA A 22 8.17 4.61 -8.57
C ALA A 22 9.61 4.67 -9.11
N LEU A 23 10.51 5.37 -8.42
CA LEU A 23 11.95 5.42 -8.78
C LEU A 23 12.62 4.08 -8.52
N TRP A 24 12.42 3.49 -7.35
CA TRP A 24 12.99 2.20 -6.96
C TRP A 24 12.58 1.06 -7.88
N ALA A 25 11.36 1.09 -8.43
CA ALA A 25 10.88 0.10 -9.39
C ALA A 25 11.73 -0.01 -10.66
N GLN A 26 12.44 1.06 -11.06
CA GLN A 26 13.19 1.10 -12.32
C GLN A 26 14.36 0.10 -12.33
N ASP A 27 14.96 -0.16 -11.17
CA ASP A 27 16.13 -1.02 -11.01
C ASP A 27 15.79 -2.46 -10.58
N ILE A 28 14.50 -2.84 -10.58
CA ILE A 28 14.06 -4.16 -10.12
C ILE A 28 13.99 -5.11 -11.31
N SER A 29 14.73 -6.21 -11.23
CA SER A 29 14.86 -7.25 -12.26
C SER A 29 13.59 -8.09 -12.39
N SER A 30 12.97 -8.47 -11.27
CA SER A 30 11.73 -9.26 -11.25
C SER A 30 10.52 -8.43 -11.73
N PRO A 31 9.84 -8.82 -12.83
CA PRO A 31 8.71 -8.06 -13.36
C PRO A 31 7.53 -7.96 -12.40
N TRP A 32 7.27 -9.01 -11.61
CA TRP A 32 6.20 -9.00 -10.60
C TRP A 32 6.50 -8.05 -9.45
N ILE A 33 7.75 -8.05 -8.96
CA ILE A 33 8.18 -7.13 -7.90
C ILE A 33 8.18 -5.70 -8.42
N ARG A 34 8.64 -5.47 -9.65
CA ARG A 34 8.56 -4.15 -10.29
C ARG A 34 7.12 -3.65 -10.39
N LEU A 35 6.19 -4.51 -10.85
CA LEU A 35 4.77 -4.17 -10.90
C LEU A 35 4.20 -3.90 -9.51
N LEU A 36 4.62 -4.67 -8.49
CA LEU A 36 4.25 -4.45 -7.11
C LEU A 36 4.65 -3.05 -6.61
N PHE A 37 5.88 -2.62 -6.88
CA PHE A 37 6.34 -1.28 -6.50
C PHE A 37 5.55 -0.17 -7.19
N TYR A 38 5.24 -0.31 -8.49
CA TYR A 38 4.40 0.66 -9.20
C TYR A 38 2.96 0.70 -8.67
N ALA A 39 2.38 -0.47 -8.36
CA ALA A 39 1.04 -0.53 -7.78
C ALA A 39 1.00 0.11 -6.38
N GLU A 40 2.04 -0.08 -5.57
CA GLU A 40 2.17 0.55 -4.26
C GLU A 40 2.35 2.06 -4.39
N ALA A 41 3.18 2.53 -5.33
CA ALA A 41 3.33 3.95 -5.65
C ALA A 41 1.99 4.59 -6.02
N ALA A 42 1.18 3.92 -6.86
CA ALA A 42 -0.14 4.40 -7.26
C ALA A 42 -1.10 4.51 -6.07
N VAL A 43 -1.10 3.53 -5.15
CA VAL A 43 -1.88 3.62 -3.91
C VAL A 43 -1.43 4.82 -3.09
N GLN A 44 -0.14 4.95 -2.80
CA GLN A 44 0.41 6.05 -2.00
C GLN A 44 0.07 7.43 -2.61
N ALA A 45 0.08 7.56 -3.94
CA ALA A 45 -0.36 8.77 -4.63
C ALA A 45 -1.86 9.08 -4.38
N LEU A 46 -2.74 8.08 -4.48
CA LEU A 46 -4.17 8.24 -4.16
C LEU A 46 -4.39 8.58 -2.68
N LEU A 47 -3.59 8.00 -1.78
CA LEU A 47 -3.64 8.27 -0.34
C LEU A 47 -3.23 9.71 -0.02
N SER A 48 -2.10 10.17 -0.57
CA SER A 48 -1.64 11.54 -0.36
C SER A 48 -2.62 12.55 -0.94
N LEU A 49 -3.16 12.31 -2.14
CA LEU A 49 -4.21 13.13 -2.75
C LEU A 49 -5.46 13.19 -1.89
N SER A 50 -5.91 12.05 -1.33
CA SER A 50 -7.02 12.01 -0.38
C SER A 50 -6.75 12.88 0.85
N GLY A 51 -5.50 12.93 1.31
CA GLY A 51 -5.08 13.72 2.46
C GLY A 51 -5.05 15.22 2.17
N PHE A 52 -4.54 15.60 1.00
CA PHE A 52 -4.51 16.99 0.56
C PHE A 52 -5.92 17.56 0.36
N ILE A 53 -6.81 16.82 -0.32
CA ILE A 53 -8.19 17.26 -0.60
C ILE A 53 -8.99 17.41 0.70
N ASN A 54 -8.81 16.52 1.67
CA ASN A 54 -9.61 16.48 2.90
C ASN A 54 -8.87 17.06 4.13
N ASN A 55 -7.84 17.87 3.93
CA ASN A 55 -7.02 18.40 5.03
C ASN A 55 -7.83 19.23 6.04
N GLY A 56 -8.82 20.00 5.56
CA GLY A 56 -9.66 20.88 6.39
C GLY A 56 -10.89 20.22 7.03
N SER A 57 -11.39 19.10 6.48
CA SER A 57 -12.62 18.45 6.98
C SER A 57 -12.39 17.44 8.11
N ARG A 58 -11.13 17.05 8.37
CA ARG A 58 -10.80 15.86 9.18
C ARG A 58 -10.46 16.11 10.65
N GLY A 59 -10.30 17.35 11.11
CA GLY A 59 -9.91 17.65 12.50
C GLY A 59 -8.73 16.80 13.02
N ASN A 60 -8.66 16.59 14.35
CA ASN A 60 -7.64 15.77 15.03
C ASN A 60 -7.84 14.24 14.89
N LYS A 61 -8.82 13.76 14.10
CA LYS A 61 -9.23 12.34 14.12
C LYS A 61 -8.29 11.37 13.37
N GLY A 62 -7.27 11.89 12.68
CA GLY A 62 -6.31 11.08 11.92
C GLY A 62 -6.91 10.53 10.63
N PHE A 63 -6.09 9.87 9.81
CA PHE A 63 -6.50 9.28 8.55
C PHE A 63 -7.46 8.09 8.81
N LEU A 64 -8.75 8.29 8.56
CA LEU A 64 -9.77 7.24 8.53
C LEU A 64 -10.22 7.04 7.08
N TYR A 65 -9.99 5.84 6.54
CA TYR A 65 -10.29 5.48 5.16
C TYR A 65 -11.78 5.51 4.78
N HIS A 66 -12.66 5.56 5.78
CA HIS A 66 -14.11 5.38 5.64
C HIS A 66 -14.89 6.66 5.89
N GLU A 67 -14.25 7.67 6.48
CA GLU A 67 -14.92 8.90 6.89
C GLU A 67 -14.61 10.02 5.89
N HIS A 68 -15.52 10.12 4.93
CA HIS A 68 -15.83 11.30 4.13
C HIS A 68 -14.76 11.74 3.11
N GLY A 69 -15.19 11.78 1.85
CA GLY A 69 -14.43 12.36 0.73
C GLY A 69 -14.44 11.46 -0.50
N ASN A 70 -15.14 11.91 -1.53
CA ASN A 70 -15.15 11.39 -2.91
C ASN A 70 -15.23 9.85 -3.07
N VAL A 71 -16.44 9.34 -3.30
CA VAL A 71 -16.74 7.90 -3.56
C VAL A 71 -15.83 7.30 -4.62
N HIS A 72 -15.44 8.07 -5.64
CA HIS A 72 -14.53 7.61 -6.68
C HIS A 72 -13.13 7.30 -6.13
N LEU A 73 -12.61 8.14 -5.24
CA LEU A 73 -11.29 7.96 -4.64
C LEU A 73 -11.25 6.73 -3.72
N HIS A 74 -12.32 6.52 -2.94
CA HIS A 74 -12.45 5.32 -2.09
C HIS A 74 -12.48 4.05 -2.94
N ASN A 75 -13.25 4.05 -4.04
CA ASN A 75 -13.30 2.92 -4.97
C ASN A 75 -11.94 2.66 -5.64
N LEU A 76 -11.21 3.69 -6.03
CA LEU A 76 -9.87 3.55 -6.62
C LEU A 76 -8.86 2.97 -5.63
N ILE A 77 -8.91 3.37 -4.36
CA ILE A 77 -8.09 2.78 -3.30
C ILE A 77 -8.43 1.30 -3.13
N ALA A 78 -9.73 0.96 -3.03
CA ALA A 78 -10.18 -0.43 -2.87
C ALA A 78 -9.76 -1.33 -4.06
N ILE A 79 -9.92 -0.85 -5.29
CA ILE A 79 -9.47 -1.56 -6.50
C ILE A 79 -7.96 -1.79 -6.44
N ASN A 80 -7.17 -0.75 -6.15
CA ASN A 80 -5.72 -0.90 -6.07
C ASN A 80 -5.28 -1.81 -4.92
N THR A 81 -5.95 -1.82 -3.77
CA THR A 81 -5.71 -2.81 -2.72
C THR A 81 -5.96 -4.24 -3.22
N GLY A 82 -7.02 -4.46 -4.01
CA GLY A 82 -7.26 -5.74 -4.68
C GLY A 82 -6.16 -6.14 -5.66
N ILE A 83 -5.65 -5.18 -6.44
CA ILE A 83 -4.51 -5.38 -7.36
C ILE A 83 -3.26 -5.78 -6.57
N LEU A 84 -2.98 -5.06 -5.48
CA LEU A 84 -1.87 -5.34 -4.58
C LEU A 84 -1.93 -6.75 -3.97
N VAL A 85 -3.11 -7.21 -3.56
CA VAL A 85 -3.32 -8.60 -3.10
C VAL A 85 -3.03 -9.58 -4.22
N THR A 86 -3.55 -9.33 -5.41
CA THR A 86 -3.43 -10.25 -6.56
C THR A 86 -1.98 -10.39 -7.02
N ILE A 87 -1.22 -9.29 -7.11
CA ILE A 87 0.21 -9.33 -7.45
C ILE A 87 0.99 -10.18 -6.45
N ARG A 88 0.72 -10.02 -5.15
CA ARG A 88 1.38 -10.82 -4.10
C ARG A 88 1.01 -12.29 -4.15
N LEU A 89 -0.22 -12.64 -4.53
CA LEU A 89 -0.59 -14.03 -4.81
C LEU A 89 0.22 -14.61 -5.99
N CYS A 90 0.51 -13.81 -7.02
CA CYS A 90 1.38 -14.23 -8.12
C CYS A 90 2.87 -14.38 -7.72
N LEU A 91 3.28 -13.78 -6.59
CA LEU A 91 4.60 -13.98 -5.99
C LEU A 91 4.62 -15.24 -5.11
N VAL A 92 3.57 -15.46 -4.31
CA VAL A 92 3.40 -16.64 -3.45
C VAL A 92 3.29 -17.93 -4.25
N PHE A 93 2.41 -17.94 -5.25
CA PHE A 93 2.32 -19.02 -6.22
C PHE A 93 3.22 -18.60 -7.38
N PRO A 94 4.36 -19.24 -7.64
CA PRO A 94 5.40 -18.75 -8.56
C PRO A 94 4.93 -18.74 -10.03
N VAL A 95 4.00 -17.83 -10.33
CA VAL A 95 3.38 -17.66 -11.64
C VAL A 95 4.38 -16.94 -12.51
N GLN A 96 4.77 -17.51 -13.64
CA GLN A 96 5.66 -16.81 -14.57
C GLN A 96 5.03 -15.50 -15.06
N TYR A 97 5.81 -14.41 -15.12
CA TYR A 97 5.29 -13.15 -15.62
C TYR A 97 5.12 -13.19 -17.14
N HIS A 98 3.98 -12.73 -17.63
CA HIS A 98 3.78 -12.34 -19.02
C HIS A 98 3.00 -11.03 -19.05
N GLU A 99 3.34 -10.13 -19.97
CA GLU A 99 2.68 -8.81 -20.06
C GLU A 99 1.16 -8.90 -20.18
N LYS A 100 0.66 -9.91 -20.90
CA LYS A 100 -0.78 -10.20 -21.04
C LYS A 100 -1.47 -10.55 -19.72
N ARG A 101 -0.73 -10.93 -18.67
CA ARG A 101 -1.26 -11.25 -17.33
C ARG A 101 -1.50 -10.00 -16.47
N ALA A 102 -0.99 -8.83 -16.86
CA ALA A 102 -1.27 -7.58 -16.15
C ALA A 102 -2.77 -7.23 -16.16
N VAL A 103 -3.46 -7.45 -17.28
CA VAL A 103 -4.91 -7.16 -17.40
C VAL A 103 -5.76 -8.06 -16.50
N PRO A 104 -5.58 -9.40 -16.49
CA PRO A 104 -6.24 -10.28 -15.52
C PRO A 104 -5.99 -9.91 -14.06
N VAL A 105 -4.79 -9.43 -13.72
CA VAL A 105 -4.45 -8.98 -12.35
C VAL A 105 -5.26 -7.75 -11.96
N VAL A 106 -5.39 -6.79 -12.88
CA VAL A 106 -6.25 -5.61 -12.69
C VAL A 106 -7.72 -6.03 -12.55
N ALA A 107 -8.20 -6.92 -13.42
CA ALA A 107 -9.57 -7.42 -13.39
C ALA A 107 -9.89 -8.17 -12.08
N ALA A 108 -9.00 -9.05 -11.62
CA ALA A 108 -9.13 -9.75 -10.34
C ALA A 108 -9.14 -8.76 -9.16
N GLY A 109 -8.26 -7.76 -9.19
CA GLY A 109 -8.26 -6.68 -8.20
C GLY A 109 -9.57 -5.89 -8.17
N MET A 110 -10.19 -5.63 -9.34
CA MET A 110 -11.50 -4.99 -9.42
C MET A 110 -12.61 -5.84 -8.80
N LEU A 111 -12.56 -7.17 -8.91
CA LEU A 111 -13.56 -8.05 -8.28
C LEU A 111 -13.49 -7.98 -6.74
N LEU A 112 -12.29 -7.76 -6.19
CA LEU A 112 -12.07 -7.63 -4.74
C LEU A 112 -12.54 -6.29 -4.16
N ARG A 113 -12.92 -5.31 -4.99
CA ARG A 113 -13.36 -3.97 -4.52
C ARG A 113 -14.58 -3.98 -3.59
N HIS A 114 -15.37 -5.05 -3.65
CA HIS A 114 -16.61 -5.19 -2.86
C HIS A 114 -16.37 -5.62 -1.41
N LEU A 115 -15.14 -6.01 -1.08
CA LEU A 115 -14.77 -6.35 0.28
C LEU A 115 -14.77 -5.11 1.17
N LYS A 116 -15.19 -5.28 2.43
CA LYS A 116 -14.98 -4.22 3.42
C LYS A 116 -13.48 -3.97 3.55
N PHE A 117 -13.08 -2.73 3.71
CA PHE A 117 -11.66 -2.37 3.82
C PHE A 117 -10.90 -3.19 4.86
N GLN A 118 -11.49 -3.42 6.04
CA GLN A 118 -10.87 -4.26 7.08
C GLN A 118 -10.62 -5.70 6.60
N GLN A 119 -11.51 -6.26 5.79
CA GLN A 119 -11.35 -7.60 5.21
C GLN A 119 -10.26 -7.59 4.12
N ALA A 120 -10.29 -6.62 3.21
CA ALA A 120 -9.27 -6.48 2.17
C ALA A 120 -7.87 -6.27 2.77
N PHE A 121 -7.77 -5.45 3.81
CA PHE A 121 -6.52 -5.20 4.52
C PHE A 121 -6.05 -6.42 5.33
N GLY A 122 -6.96 -7.15 5.97
CA GLY A 122 -6.66 -8.42 6.62
C GLY A 122 -6.13 -9.48 5.65
N ILE A 123 -6.73 -9.58 4.46
CA ILE A 123 -6.24 -10.44 3.37
C ILE A 123 -4.85 -9.99 2.92
N LEU A 124 -4.63 -8.68 2.75
CA LEU A 124 -3.31 -8.14 2.38
C LEU A 124 -2.23 -8.51 3.40
N ILE A 125 -2.51 -8.38 4.70
CA ILE A 125 -1.60 -8.78 5.78
C ILE A 125 -1.31 -10.28 5.69
N LEU A 126 -2.35 -11.11 5.57
CA LEU A 126 -2.19 -12.56 5.50
C LEU A 126 -1.35 -12.98 4.29
N VAL A 127 -1.65 -12.43 3.11
CA VAL A 127 -0.91 -12.72 1.88
C VAL A 127 0.54 -12.28 1.99
N ASN A 128 0.83 -11.13 2.62
CA ASN A 128 2.21 -10.74 2.87
C ASN A 128 2.94 -11.68 3.84
N LEU A 129 2.26 -12.18 4.88
CA LEU A 129 2.88 -13.14 5.81
C LEU A 129 3.20 -14.47 5.12
N ILE A 130 2.32 -14.93 4.23
CA ILE A 130 2.58 -16.12 3.39
C ILE A 130 3.74 -15.84 2.45
N TRP A 131 3.78 -14.67 1.80
CA TRP A 131 4.89 -14.28 0.93
C TRP A 131 6.23 -14.23 1.68
N ALA A 132 6.24 -13.63 2.88
CA ALA A 132 7.40 -13.58 3.75
C ALA A 132 7.92 -14.98 4.12
N TRP A 133 7.01 -15.93 4.33
CA TRP A 133 7.36 -17.33 4.55
C TRP A 133 7.98 -17.96 3.30
N VAL A 134 7.34 -17.79 2.12
CA VAL A 134 7.80 -18.41 0.87
C VAL A 134 9.20 -17.92 0.49
N ASP A 135 9.43 -16.61 0.55
CA ASP A 135 10.70 -15.98 0.16
C ASP A 135 11.69 -15.84 1.34
N GLN A 136 11.33 -16.32 2.54
CA GLN A 136 12.11 -16.14 3.77
C GLN A 136 12.52 -14.68 4.03
N SER A 137 11.67 -13.73 3.64
CA SER A 137 11.98 -12.29 3.70
C SER A 137 11.51 -11.66 5.00
N LEU A 138 12.48 -11.31 5.86
CA LEU A 138 12.20 -10.59 7.10
C LEU A 138 11.58 -9.20 6.85
N ALA A 139 11.97 -8.52 5.77
CA ALA A 139 11.44 -7.20 5.44
C ALA A 139 9.93 -7.25 5.14
N VAL A 140 9.48 -8.26 4.38
CA VAL A 140 8.05 -8.48 4.10
C VAL A 140 7.28 -8.82 5.39
N ALA A 141 7.87 -9.65 6.26
CA ALA A 141 7.26 -9.99 7.54
C ALA A 141 7.07 -8.75 8.44
N LEU A 142 8.12 -7.94 8.60
CA LEU A 142 8.09 -6.73 9.40
C LEU A 142 7.10 -5.70 8.84
N TYR A 143 7.00 -5.58 7.51
CA TYR A 143 6.01 -4.69 6.89
C TYR A 143 4.59 -5.13 7.22
N SER A 144 4.33 -6.44 7.14
CA SER A 144 3.03 -7.04 7.51
C SER A 144 2.65 -6.75 8.95
N VAL A 145 3.60 -6.94 9.88
CA VAL A 145 3.39 -6.69 11.31
C VAL A 145 3.15 -5.20 11.58
N ASN A 146 3.90 -4.30 10.95
CA ASN A 146 3.71 -2.86 11.12
C ASN A 146 2.33 -2.40 10.60
N CYS A 147 1.89 -2.92 9.45
CA CYS A 147 0.54 -2.71 8.92
C CYS A 147 -0.55 -3.27 9.86
N ALA A 148 -0.35 -4.48 10.40
CA ALA A 148 -1.27 -5.11 11.34
C ALA A 148 -1.39 -4.29 12.64
N ALA A 149 -0.27 -3.86 13.22
CA ALA A 149 -0.24 -3.05 14.43
C ALA A 149 -0.92 -1.68 14.22
N GLY A 150 -0.75 -1.07 13.05
CA GLY A 150 -1.44 0.17 12.68
C GLY A 150 -2.96 0.00 12.61
N SER A 151 -3.42 -1.03 11.89
CA SER A 151 -4.85 -1.20 11.60
C SER A 151 -5.66 -1.87 12.73
N LEU A 152 -5.13 -2.93 13.35
CA LEU A 152 -5.87 -3.74 14.33
C LEU A 152 -5.90 -3.10 15.72
N LEU A 153 -4.86 -2.37 16.12
CA LEU A 153 -4.79 -1.81 17.48
C LEU A 153 -5.47 -0.45 17.63
N LYS A 154 -5.66 0.30 16.54
CA LYS A 154 -6.15 1.69 16.61
C LYS A 154 -7.33 1.98 15.69
N GLY A 155 -7.72 1.05 14.80
CA GLY A 155 -8.73 1.31 13.78
C GLY A 155 -8.42 2.51 12.89
N ARG A 156 -7.13 2.88 12.81
CA ARG A 156 -6.62 4.09 12.17
C ARG A 156 -5.50 3.71 11.21
N PHE A 157 -5.22 4.60 10.25
CA PHE A 157 -4.06 4.44 9.39
C PHE A 157 -2.75 4.42 10.19
N PRO A 158 -1.68 3.75 9.69
CA PRO A 158 -0.33 3.94 10.21
C PRO A 158 -0.04 5.43 10.46
N SER A 159 0.56 5.73 11.60
CA SER A 159 1.03 7.08 11.88
C SER A 159 2.11 7.48 10.88
N TRP A 160 2.42 8.78 10.79
CA TRP A 160 3.58 9.24 10.01
C TRP A 160 4.87 8.46 10.36
N ALA A 161 5.06 8.07 11.63
CA ALA A 161 6.21 7.28 12.06
C ALA A 161 6.16 5.85 11.50
N ALA A 162 4.97 5.24 11.50
CA ALA A 162 4.79 3.92 10.92
C ALA A 162 4.97 3.93 9.38
N GLU A 163 4.62 5.03 8.70
CA GLU A 163 4.93 5.19 7.28
C GLU A 163 6.43 5.33 7.01
N ILE A 164 7.19 6.05 7.84
CA ILE A 164 8.65 6.09 7.73
C ILE A 164 9.25 4.68 7.88
N VAL A 165 8.76 3.90 8.84
CA VAL A 165 9.17 2.49 9.00
C VAL A 165 8.81 1.68 7.76
N ASN A 166 7.60 1.86 7.19
CA ASN A 166 7.22 1.19 5.95
C ASN A 166 8.17 1.53 4.80
N ILE A 167 8.52 2.81 4.60
CA ILE A 167 9.45 3.24 3.56
C ILE A 167 10.81 2.53 3.73
N ALA A 168 11.33 2.45 4.96
CA ALA A 168 12.58 1.76 5.23
C ALA A 168 12.50 0.25 4.91
N LEU A 169 11.39 -0.40 5.27
CA LEU A 169 11.15 -1.81 4.97
C LEU A 169 11.05 -2.07 3.46
N TRP A 170 10.38 -1.17 2.71
CA TRP A 170 10.33 -1.22 1.25
C TRP A 170 11.70 -1.01 0.60
N PHE A 171 12.55 -0.17 1.18
CA PHE A 171 13.95 -0.05 0.73
C PHE A 171 14.73 -1.36 0.91
N PHE A 172 14.57 -2.05 2.04
CA PHE A 172 15.19 -3.38 2.23
C PHE A 172 14.63 -4.41 1.26
N MET A 173 13.31 -4.45 1.05
CA MET A 173 12.71 -5.31 0.02
C MET A 173 13.28 -5.00 -1.37
N LYS A 174 13.43 -3.73 -1.74
CA LYS A 174 14.07 -3.35 -3.01
C LYS A 174 15.47 -3.95 -3.13
N ARG A 175 16.29 -3.82 -2.10
CA ARG A 175 17.66 -4.36 -2.09
C ARG A 175 17.67 -5.87 -2.22
N ASP A 176 16.75 -6.56 -1.56
CA ASP A 176 16.71 -8.02 -1.54
C ASP A 176 16.17 -8.61 -2.87
N PHE A 177 15.40 -7.83 -3.64
CA PHE A 177 14.79 -8.24 -4.91
C PHE A 177 15.34 -7.55 -6.18
N SER A 178 16.38 -6.71 -6.04
CA SER A 178 17.14 -6.11 -7.15
C SER A 178 18.19 -7.10 -7.63
#